data_AF-A0A5J5SRN1-F1
#
_entry.id   AF-A0A5J5SRN1-F1
#
_cell.length_a   1.000
_cell.length_b   1.000
_cell.length_c   1.000
_cell.angle_alpha   90.00
_cell.angle_beta   90.00
_cell.angle_gamma   90.00
#
_symmetry.space_group_name_H-M   'P 1'
#
loop_
_entity.id
_entity.type
_entity.pdbx_description
1 polymer ?
#
loop_
_entity_poly.entity_id
_entity_poly.type
_entity_poly.pdbx_seq_one_letter_code
_entity_poly.pdbx_strand_id
1 'polypeptide(L)'
;MNNNQVFKFDVGVKHGSFKGIKGLEEMKVTWNVVLKGWEAIFTMMDWQGKLSCRAVEGWFSEELPCAGCCSSEVGSGIVADLKVDMEVEKVSVGILRVVDWRYVSIEDGLRYLQHFLLPCQCDGM
;
A
#
# COMPACT_ATOMS: atom_id res chain seq x y z
N MET A 1 22.36 8.84 13.52
CA MET A 1 21.12 9.53 13.10
C MET A 1 20.04 8.46 13.07
N ASN A 2 19.14 8.45 14.04
CA ASN A 2 18.06 7.45 14.11
C ASN A 2 16.94 7.92 13.17
N ASN A 3 17.17 7.76 11.87
CA ASN A 3 16.14 8.06 10.89
C ASN A 3 15.23 6.83 10.86
N ASN A 4 14.19 6.82 11.71
CA ASN A 4 13.11 5.82 11.67
C ASN A 4 12.28 6.02 10.39
N GLN A 5 12.92 5.92 9.23
CA GLN A 5 12.24 5.98 7.95
C GLN A 5 11.42 4.70 7.79
N VAL A 6 10.16 4.90 7.44
CA VAL A 6 9.19 3.83 7.29
C VAL A 6 8.75 3.75 5.83
N PHE A 7 8.26 2.58 5.43
CA PHE A 7 7.67 2.37 4.11
C PHE A 7 6.29 3.01 4.04
N LYS A 8 6.28 4.34 3.94
CA LYS A 8 5.09 5.18 3.82
C LYS A 8 5.37 6.32 2.85
N PHE A 9 4.44 6.57 1.95
CA PHE A 9 4.52 7.62 0.95
C PHE A 9 3.29 8.51 1.02
N ASP A 10 3.54 9.81 1.00
CA ASP A 10 2.52 10.84 0.99
C ASP A 10 2.45 11.44 -0.41
N VAL A 11 1.28 11.37 -1.03
CA VAL A 11 1.01 11.87 -2.38
C VAL A 11 0.04 13.04 -2.27
N GLY A 12 0.52 14.22 -2.65
CA GLY A 12 -0.33 15.39 -2.80
C GLY A 12 -1.21 15.25 -4.04
N VAL A 13 -2.50 15.51 -3.88
CA VAL A 13 -3.45 15.56 -4.99
C VAL A 13 -3.67 17.02 -5.39
N LYS A 14 -4.06 17.27 -6.65
CA LYS A 14 -4.26 18.63 -7.15
C LYS A 14 -5.35 19.34 -6.38
N HIS A 15 -5.17 20.65 -6.18
CA HIS A 15 -6.15 21.42 -5.45
C HIS A 15 -7.51 21.41 -6.14
N GLY A 16 -8.54 21.01 -5.42
CA GLY A 16 -9.89 20.84 -5.93
C GLY A 16 -10.20 19.47 -6.52
N SER A 17 -9.29 18.49 -6.46
CA SER A 17 -9.57 17.13 -6.93
C SER A 17 -10.68 16.44 -6.15
N PHE A 18 -10.89 16.83 -4.89
CA PHE A 18 -12.00 16.35 -4.07
C PHE A 18 -13.12 17.40 -3.91
N LYS A 19 -12.95 18.62 -4.48
CA LYS A 19 -13.99 19.66 -4.47
C LYS A 19 -15.15 19.23 -5.36
N GLY A 20 -16.31 19.06 -4.76
CA GLY A 20 -17.53 18.72 -5.48
C GLY A 20 -17.94 17.26 -5.35
N ILE A 21 -17.15 16.42 -4.69
CA ILE A 21 -17.60 15.10 -4.24
C ILE A 21 -18.75 15.34 -3.26
N LYS A 22 -19.98 15.21 -3.74
CA LYS A 22 -21.21 15.45 -2.99
C LYS A 22 -21.98 14.13 -2.90
N GLY A 23 -21.66 13.29 -1.91
CA GLY A 23 -22.39 12.05 -1.64
C GLY A 23 -21.50 10.81 -1.58
N LEU A 24 -22.07 9.62 -1.81
CA LEU A 24 -21.27 8.39 -1.95
C LEU A 24 -20.83 8.26 -3.40
N GLU A 25 -19.77 8.98 -3.79
CA GLU A 25 -19.11 8.69 -5.06
C GLU A 25 -18.22 7.45 -4.90
N GLU A 26 -18.26 6.61 -5.93
CA GLU A 26 -17.44 5.41 -6.02
C GLU A 26 -16.02 5.82 -6.39
N MET A 27 -15.06 5.48 -5.53
CA MET A 27 -13.65 5.71 -5.77
C MET A 27 -13.00 4.37 -6.09
N LYS A 28 -12.18 4.37 -7.13
CA LYS A 28 -11.26 3.27 -7.44
C LYS A 28 -9.84 3.72 -7.19
N VAL A 29 -9.09 2.92 -6.43
CA VAL A 29 -7.68 3.15 -6.14
C VAL A 29 -6.91 1.89 -6.46
N THR A 30 -5.93 2.02 -7.34
CA THR A 30 -4.97 0.95 -7.60
C THR A 30 -3.59 1.46 -7.22
N TRP A 31 -2.92 0.76 -6.30
CA TRP A 31 -1.56 1.05 -5.89
C TRP A 31 -0.64 -0.06 -6.40
N ASN A 32 0.28 0.32 -7.31
CA ASN A 32 1.28 -0.58 -7.86
C ASN A 32 2.68 -0.18 -7.40
N VAL A 33 3.52 -1.17 -7.14
CA VAL A 33 4.98 -1.01 -7.10
C VAL A 33 5.54 -1.56 -8.40
N VAL A 34 6.30 -0.73 -9.10
CA VAL A 34 6.86 -1.06 -10.42
C VAL A 34 8.37 -1.08 -10.31
N LEU A 35 8.98 -2.20 -10.69
CA LEU A 35 10.43 -2.30 -10.81
C LEU A 35 10.90 -1.41 -11.97
N LYS A 36 12.06 -0.78 -11.79
CA LYS A 36 12.64 0.14 -12.79
C LYS A 36 12.68 -0.52 -14.17
N GLY A 37 12.34 0.23 -15.21
CA GLY A 37 12.29 -0.30 -16.58
C GLY A 37 11.05 -1.13 -16.89
N TRP A 38 10.05 -1.16 -15.99
CA TRP A 38 8.85 -2.00 -16.12
C TRP A 38 9.15 -3.50 -16.16
N GLU A 39 10.26 -3.91 -15.55
CA GLU A 39 10.72 -5.29 -15.53
C GLU A 39 9.78 -6.22 -14.73
N ALA A 40 9.09 -5.66 -13.73
CA ALA A 40 8.07 -6.36 -12.94
C ALA A 40 7.08 -5.36 -12.33
N ILE A 41 5.85 -5.81 -12.06
CA ILE A 41 4.80 -5.05 -11.40
C ILE A 41 4.23 -5.90 -10.28
N PHE A 42 4.06 -5.30 -9.11
CA PHE A 42 3.34 -5.89 -7.99
C PHE A 42 2.20 -4.96 -7.56
N THR A 43 0.97 -5.47 -7.61
CA THR A 43 -0.22 -4.74 -7.16
C THR A 43 -0.33 -4.86 -5.64
N MET A 44 -0.11 -3.75 -4.94
CA MET A 44 -0.22 -3.70 -3.48
C MET A 44 -1.68 -3.71 -3.02
N MET A 45 -2.56 -3.05 -3.78
CA MET A 45 -3.99 -2.90 -3.50
C MET A 45 -4.72 -2.53 -4.80
N ASP A 46 -5.87 -3.15 -5.06
CA ASP A 46 -6.82 -2.73 -6.10
C ASP A 46 -8.21 -2.61 -5.47
N TRP A 47 -8.47 -1.45 -4.87
CA TRP A 47 -9.67 -1.20 -4.11
C TRP A 47 -10.70 -0.41 -4.93
N GLN A 48 -11.96 -0.83 -4.84
CA GLN A 48 -13.10 -0.12 -5.38
C GLN A 48 -14.20 -0.08 -4.34
N GLY A 49 -14.68 1.12 -4.01
CA GLY A 49 -15.77 1.26 -3.07
C GLY A 49 -16.25 2.68 -2.91
N LYS A 50 -17.32 2.83 -2.13
CA LYS A 50 -17.93 4.13 -1.90
C LYS A 50 -17.32 4.77 -0.66
N LEU A 51 -16.77 5.96 -0.81
CA LEU A 51 -16.32 6.77 0.32
C LEU A 51 -17.52 7.55 0.87
N SER A 52 -17.78 7.43 2.17
CA SER A 52 -18.79 8.26 2.81
C SER A 52 -18.22 9.67 3.03
N CYS A 53 -18.71 10.68 2.31
CA CYS A 53 -18.33 12.08 2.48
C CYS A 53 -18.57 12.69 3.87
N ARG A 54 -19.13 11.94 4.83
CA ARG A 54 -19.21 12.39 6.23
C ARG A 54 -17.88 12.23 6.96
N ALA A 55 -17.04 11.31 6.50
CA ALA A 55 -15.70 11.15 6.99
C ALA A 55 -14.79 12.03 6.13
N VAL A 56 -14.14 13.01 6.77
CA VAL A 56 -13.11 13.86 6.15
C VAL A 56 -11.88 13.03 5.73
N GLU A 57 -11.79 11.83 6.29
CA GLU A 57 -10.68 10.90 6.17
C GLU A 57 -11.21 9.47 5.98
N GLY A 58 -10.65 8.72 5.03
CA GLY A 58 -10.91 7.30 4.82
C GLY A 58 -9.65 6.47 5.01
N TRP A 59 -9.76 5.33 5.70
CA TRP A 59 -8.69 4.35 5.89
C TRP A 59 -9.10 3.00 5.34
N PHE A 60 -8.19 2.40 4.57
CA PHE A 60 -8.37 1.11 3.95
C PHE A 60 -7.10 0.29 4.13
N SER A 61 -7.28 -0.98 4.42
CA SER A 61 -6.17 -1.92 4.50
C SER A 61 -6.54 -3.23 3.83
N GLU A 62 -5.61 -3.81 3.08
CA GLU A 62 -5.75 -5.12 2.44
C GLU A 62 -4.55 -5.98 2.81
N GLU A 63 -4.80 -7.23 3.21
CA GLU A 63 -3.72 -8.16 3.54
C GLU A 63 -2.89 -8.48 2.30
N LEU A 64 -1.58 -8.35 2.44
CA LEU A 64 -0.66 -8.63 1.36
C LEU A 64 -0.36 -10.14 1.29
N PRO A 65 0.01 -10.69 0.12
CA PRO A 65 0.35 -12.10 -0.01
C PRO A 65 1.61 -12.47 0.79
N CYS A 66 1.69 -13.71 1.27
CA CYS A 66 2.87 -14.19 1.99
C CYS A 66 4.12 -14.23 1.09
N ALA A 67 5.23 -13.68 1.58
CA ALA A 67 6.54 -13.77 0.94
C ALA A 67 7.16 -15.15 1.20
N GLY A 68 6.84 -16.16 0.39
CA GLY A 68 7.43 -17.50 0.51
C GLY A 68 6.77 -18.57 -0.37
N CYS A 69 7.52 -19.64 -0.69
CA CYS A 69 7.07 -20.80 -1.48
C CYS A 69 6.33 -21.85 -0.64
N CYS A 70 6.24 -21.67 0.69
CA CYS A 70 5.67 -22.67 1.59
C CYS A 70 4.29 -22.19 2.06
N SER A 71 3.26 -22.95 1.69
CA SER A 71 1.88 -22.79 2.17
C SER A 71 1.80 -23.05 3.67
N SER A 72 2.08 -22.04 4.50
CA SER A 72 1.53 -22.02 5.86
C SER A 72 0.21 -21.28 5.84
N GLU A 73 -0.82 -21.80 6.51
CA GLU A 73 -2.14 -21.18 6.70
C GLU A 73 -2.11 -19.87 7.53
N VAL A 74 -0.93 -19.33 7.78
CA VAL A 74 -0.72 -18.09 8.53
C VAL A 74 -0.65 -16.95 7.53
N GLY A 75 -1.51 -15.94 7.74
CA GLY A 75 -1.50 -14.70 6.98
C GLY A 75 -0.13 -14.02 6.94
N SER A 76 0.09 -13.10 6.01
CA SER A 76 1.42 -12.49 5.79
C SER A 76 1.91 -11.65 6.97
N GLY A 77 0.99 -11.30 7.88
CA GLY A 77 1.26 -10.45 9.03
C GLY A 77 1.44 -8.98 8.67
N ILE A 78 1.21 -8.61 7.41
CA ILE A 78 1.31 -7.25 6.91
C ILE A 78 0.14 -6.89 5.99
N VAL A 79 -0.17 -5.60 5.90
CA VAL A 79 -1.22 -5.07 5.04
C VAL A 79 -0.69 -3.90 4.23
N ALA A 80 -1.23 -3.75 3.01
CA ALA A 80 -1.18 -2.48 2.29
C ALA A 80 -2.13 -1.51 2.99
N ASP A 81 -1.64 -0.33 3.34
CA ASP A 81 -2.39 0.75 3.95
C ASP A 81 -2.65 1.85 2.91
N LEU A 82 -3.88 2.35 2.88
CA LEU A 82 -4.32 3.48 2.07
C LEU A 82 -5.15 4.43 2.94
N LYS A 83 -4.66 5.66 3.07
CA LYS A 83 -5.35 6.76 3.72
C LYS A 83 -5.67 7.84 2.71
N VAL A 84 -6.92 8.26 2.63
CA VAL A 84 -7.38 9.39 1.82
C VAL A 84 -7.85 10.49 2.75
N ASP A 85 -7.20 11.65 2.69
CA ASP A 85 -7.59 12.86 3.40
C ASP A 85 -8.10 13.88 2.38
N MET A 86 -9.41 14.12 2.42
CA MET A 86 -10.09 14.97 1.44
C MET A 86 -9.95 16.46 1.76
N GLU A 87 -9.69 16.82 3.02
CA GLU A 87 -9.55 18.23 3.44
C GLU A 87 -8.19 18.78 3.04
N VAL A 88 -7.12 18.02 3.30
CA VAL A 88 -5.76 18.41 2.92
C VAL A 88 -5.35 17.85 1.55
N GLU A 89 -6.27 17.16 0.88
CA GLU A 89 -6.14 16.61 -0.48
C GLU A 89 -4.86 15.77 -0.63
N LYS A 90 -4.76 14.78 0.27
CA LYS A 90 -3.58 13.94 0.43
C LYS A 90 -3.97 12.48 0.44
N VAL A 91 -3.25 11.68 -0.33
CA VAL A 91 -3.33 10.22 -0.26
C VAL A 91 -2.04 9.70 0.35
N SER A 92 -2.13 8.91 1.39
CA SER A 92 -0.98 8.23 2.00
C SER A 92 -1.09 6.74 1.72
N VAL A 93 0.01 6.11 1.31
CA VAL A 93 0.10 4.67 1.13
C VAL A 93 1.27 4.10 1.91
N GLY A 94 1.19 2.86 2.35
CA GLY A 94 2.30 2.23 3.06
C GLY A 94 2.08 0.76 3.36
N ILE A 95 3.03 0.16 4.07
CA ILE A 95 2.91 -1.22 4.53
C ILE A 95 2.89 -1.20 6.07
N LEU A 96 1.82 -1.72 6.66
CA LEU A 96 1.66 -1.85 8.11
C LEU A 96 1.85 -3.30 8.54
N ARG A 97 2.39 -3.51 9.73
CA ARG A 97 2.28 -4.82 10.40
C ARG A 97 0.92 -4.94 11.07
N VAL A 98 0.29 -6.11 10.93
CA VAL A 98 -1.02 -6.39 11.54
C VAL A 98 -0.94 -6.41 13.07
N VAL A 99 0.19 -6.83 13.63
CA VAL A 99 0.35 -7.06 15.08
C VAL A 99 0.32 -5.76 15.91
N ASP A 100 0.85 -4.66 15.37
CA ASP A 100 1.01 -3.40 16.10
C ASP A 100 0.53 -2.18 15.31
N TRP A 101 0.00 -2.37 14.08
CA TRP A 101 -0.46 -1.32 13.18
C TRP A 101 0.59 -0.21 12.97
N ARG A 102 1.87 -0.59 13.00
CA ARG A 102 2.99 0.32 12.71
C ARG A 102 3.52 0.06 11.32
N TYR A 103 3.94 1.14 10.66
CA TYR A 103 4.61 1.03 9.37
C TYR A 103 5.90 0.22 9.52
N VAL A 104 6.14 -0.64 8.54
CA VAL A 104 7.40 -1.36 8.41
C VAL A 104 8.53 -0.40 8.10
N SER A 105 9.77 -0.79 8.42
CA SER A 105 10.94 -0.03 7.98
C SER A 105 11.03 -0.04 6.44
N ILE A 106 11.75 0.92 5.86
CA ILE A 106 12.02 0.90 4.41
C ILE A 106 12.70 -0.42 4.01
N GLU A 107 13.65 -0.91 4.82
CA GLU A 107 14.39 -2.15 4.54
C GLU A 107 13.46 -3.37 4.51
N ASP A 108 12.56 -3.50 5.50
CA ASP A 108 11.63 -4.62 5.56
C ASP A 108 10.61 -4.57 4.41
N GLY A 109 10.11 -3.37 4.08
CA GLY A 109 9.20 -3.19 2.95
C GLY A 109 9.86 -3.55 1.61
N LEU A 110 11.09 -3.12 1.38
CA LEU A 110 11.84 -3.47 0.17
C LEU A 110 12.17 -4.96 0.12
N ARG A 111 12.60 -5.56 1.24
CA ARG A 111 12.88 -7.01 1.33
C ARG A 111 11.62 -7.83 1.02
N TYR A 112 10.48 -7.42 1.55
CA TYR A 112 9.19 -8.05 1.23
C TYR A 112 8.90 -7.99 -0.29
N LEU A 113 9.04 -6.82 -0.90
CA LEU A 113 8.77 -6.63 -2.34
C LEU A 113 9.72 -7.41 -3.26
N GLN A 114 10.96 -7.67 -2.83
CA GLN A 114 11.91 -8.46 -3.61
C GLN A 114 11.39 -9.87 -3.93
N HIS A 115 10.58 -10.47 -3.07
CA HIS A 115 9.99 -11.80 -3.29
C HIS A 115 9.05 -11.88 -4.51
N PHE A 116 8.51 -10.73 -4.94
CA PHE A 116 7.54 -10.66 -6.04
C PHE A 116 8.10 -9.95 -7.28
N LEU A 117 9.05 -9.03 -7.07
CA LEU A 117 9.61 -8.20 -8.15
C LEU A 117 10.89 -8.77 -8.75
N LEU A 118 11.62 -9.62 -8.03
CA LEU A 118 12.88 -10.19 -8.52
C LEU A 118 12.71 -11.68 -8.84
N PRO A 119 13.43 -12.21 -9.85
CA PRO A 119 13.46 -13.64 -10.11
C PRO A 119 13.91 -14.42 -8.88
N CYS A 120 13.22 -15.52 -8.55
CA CYS A 120 13.69 -16.47 -7.56
C CYS A 120 15.06 -17.02 -7.99
N GLN A 121 16.09 -16.91 -7.15
CA GLN A 121 17.43 -17.48 -7.41
C GLN A 121 17.47 -19.01 -7.26
N CYS A 122 16.36 -19.72 -7.52
CA CYS A 122 16.32 -21.18 -7.41
C CYS A 122 16.96 -21.90 -8.61
N ASP A 123 17.48 -21.18 -9.61
CA ASP A 123 18.21 -21.77 -10.72
C ASP A 123 19.72 -21.75 -10.47
N GLY A 124 20.25 -22.89 -10.03
CA GLY A 124 21.69 -23.18 -10.11
C GLY A 124 22.31 -23.80 -8.86
N MET A 125 21.91 -25.01 -8.50
CA MET A 125 22.74 -25.94 -7.73
C MET A 125 22.83 -27.28 -8.44
#